data_AF-A0A3T1AZ86-F1
#
_entry.id   AF-A0A3T1AZ86-F1
#
_cell.length_a   1.000
_cell.length_b   1.000
_cell.length_c   1.000
_cell.angle_alpha   90.00
_cell.angle_beta   90.00
_cell.angle_gamma   90.00
#
_symmetry.space_group_name_H-M   'P 1'
#
loop_
_entity.id
_entity.type
_entity.pdbx_description
1 polymer ?
#
loop_
_entity_poly.entity_id
_entity_poly.type
_entity_poly.pdbx_seq_one_letter_code
_entity_poly.pdbx_strand_id
1 'polypeptide(L)'
;MRSVLAIVAVLAAILTPAPASASPGLSMRGADVSTLPRALDLGAKFYDFRGKRDNAYDILKQAGVNYARLRIWNDPTSGYSNKAQVLEQARAIKSKGLKLLIDFHYSDTWADPGKQFTPAAWEGHDLARLRKDVYDYTYDVCTSLKRQGTTPDSVQVGNEINVGMLWPVGYISNSDFGPVSQLLNAGYDATKACNRSTKVLVHTALAGNIDAAHWFYDGITAAGAKWDITALSYYCMWHGSLANLSTVITDVRGRYGKPVVIAETAYPYTTENFDHLENIILSPAPCDGIPATRKGQAQQFADVQDTARAAGALGVFYWEPTWTAVDGNGWDTEDIENSGNAWENMATFDDDGRINPYIRWEK
;
A
#
# COMPACT_ATOMS: atom_id res chain seq x y z
N MET A 1 -21.01 -15.55 79.56
CA MET A 1 -20.23 -14.80 78.56
C MET A 1 -19.29 -15.77 77.86
N ARG A 2 -19.63 -16.22 76.64
CA ARG A 2 -18.75 -17.02 75.78
C ARG A 2 -18.65 -16.28 74.45
N SER A 3 -17.50 -15.65 74.21
CA SER A 3 -17.20 -14.94 72.98
C SER A 3 -16.85 -15.94 71.88
N VAL A 4 -17.59 -15.91 70.77
CA VAL A 4 -17.28 -16.68 69.56
C VAL A 4 -16.55 -15.73 68.60
N LEU A 5 -15.29 -16.03 68.31
CA LEU A 5 -14.46 -15.30 67.36
C LEU A 5 -14.81 -15.80 65.94
N ALA A 6 -15.39 -14.94 65.10
CA ALA A 6 -15.60 -15.23 63.69
C ALA A 6 -14.32 -14.92 62.91
N ILE A 7 -13.69 -15.94 62.33
CA ILE A 7 -12.56 -15.78 61.40
C ILE A 7 -13.15 -15.54 60.01
N VAL A 8 -12.97 -14.34 59.48
CA VAL A 8 -13.27 -14.00 58.08
C VAL A 8 -12.06 -14.36 57.23
N ALA A 9 -12.19 -15.39 56.39
CA ALA A 9 -11.18 -15.75 55.40
C ALA A 9 -11.34 -14.83 54.17
N VAL A 10 -10.34 -13.98 53.93
CA VAL A 10 -10.23 -13.17 52.71
C VAL A 10 -9.61 -14.06 51.62
N LEU A 11 -10.40 -14.49 50.64
CA LEU A 11 -9.88 -15.09 49.41
C LEU A 11 -9.28 -13.99 48.53
N ALA A 12 -7.96 -13.97 48.41
CA ALA A 12 -7.27 -13.21 47.37
C ALA A 12 -7.45 -13.94 46.03
N ALA A 13 -8.26 -13.40 45.13
CA ALA A 13 -8.34 -13.87 43.76
C ALA A 13 -7.03 -13.50 43.04
N ILE A 14 -6.19 -14.51 42.78
CA ILE A 14 -5.02 -14.37 41.92
C ILE A 14 -5.54 -14.23 40.49
N LEU A 15 -5.61 -13.01 39.98
CA LEU A 15 -5.86 -12.73 38.56
C LEU A 15 -4.64 -13.23 37.77
N THR A 16 -4.75 -14.42 37.19
CA THR A 16 -3.79 -14.87 36.18
C THR A 16 -3.92 -13.95 34.96
N PRO A 17 -2.84 -13.29 34.50
CA PRO A 17 -2.90 -12.52 33.27
C PRO A 17 -3.36 -13.43 32.13
N ALA A 18 -4.31 -12.95 31.32
CA ALA A 18 -4.72 -13.65 30.12
C ALA A 18 -3.48 -13.92 29.26
N PRO A 19 -3.37 -15.10 28.62
CA PRO A 19 -2.27 -15.36 27.71
C PRO A 19 -2.26 -14.26 26.65
N ALA A 20 -1.13 -13.59 26.48
CA ALA A 20 -0.93 -12.67 25.36
C ALA A 20 -1.26 -13.46 24.09
N SER A 21 -2.36 -13.12 23.42
CA SER A 21 -2.69 -13.73 22.15
C SER A 21 -1.49 -13.49 21.24
N ALA A 22 -0.85 -14.56 20.76
CA ALA A 22 0.18 -14.43 19.76
C ALA A 22 -0.39 -13.55 18.63
N SER A 23 0.28 -12.43 18.35
CA SER A 23 -0.15 -11.55 17.26
C SER A 23 -0.27 -12.41 16.01
N PRO A 24 -1.45 -12.49 15.37
CA PRO A 24 -1.58 -13.25 14.15
C PRO A 24 -0.57 -12.67 13.15
N GLY A 25 0.23 -13.55 12.54
CA GLY A 25 1.24 -13.13 11.57
C GLY A 25 0.65 -12.28 10.42
N LEU A 26 1.51 -11.57 9.69
CA LEU A 26 1.15 -10.77 8.53
C LEU A 26 0.43 -11.63 7.47
N SER A 27 -0.86 -11.36 7.30
CA SER A 27 -1.72 -12.09 6.37
C SER A 27 -1.73 -11.48 4.96
N MET A 28 -1.44 -10.17 4.86
CA MET A 28 -1.26 -9.45 3.58
C MET A 28 0.23 -9.13 3.41
N ARG A 29 0.95 -10.05 2.77
CA ARG A 29 2.38 -9.91 2.49
C ARG A 29 2.52 -9.54 1.03
N GLY A 30 2.59 -8.23 0.79
CA GLY A 30 2.27 -7.65 -0.49
C GLY A 30 3.46 -7.10 -1.26
N ALA A 31 3.31 -7.05 -2.57
CA ALA A 31 4.20 -6.34 -3.48
C ALA A 31 3.37 -5.50 -4.46
N ASP A 32 3.68 -4.21 -4.62
CA ASP A 32 3.17 -3.42 -5.74
C ASP A 32 4.01 -3.70 -6.98
N VAL A 33 3.40 -4.23 -8.03
CA VAL A 33 4.11 -4.74 -9.22
C VAL A 33 3.59 -4.07 -10.49
N SER A 34 3.10 -2.85 -10.36
CA SER A 34 2.38 -2.15 -11.42
C SER A 34 3.26 -1.78 -12.62
N THR A 35 4.57 -1.59 -12.43
CA THR A 35 5.52 -1.32 -13.54
C THR A 35 5.93 -2.58 -14.30
N LEU A 36 5.69 -3.77 -13.75
CA LEU A 36 6.17 -5.02 -14.31
C LEU A 36 5.73 -5.27 -15.78
N PRO A 37 4.49 -4.96 -16.22
CA PRO A 37 4.09 -5.19 -17.61
C PRO A 37 4.96 -4.40 -18.59
N ARG A 38 5.23 -3.13 -18.30
CA ARG A 38 6.09 -2.28 -19.14
C ARG A 38 7.51 -2.85 -19.20
N ALA A 39 8.07 -3.23 -18.06
CA ALA A 39 9.39 -3.86 -18.03
C ALA A 39 9.45 -5.12 -18.91
N LEU A 40 8.42 -5.97 -18.87
CA LEU A 40 8.35 -7.19 -19.67
C LEU A 40 8.18 -6.90 -21.18
N ASP A 41 7.37 -5.91 -21.55
CA ASP A 41 7.20 -5.48 -22.94
C ASP A 41 8.51 -4.94 -23.54
N LEU A 42 9.35 -4.34 -22.70
CA LEU A 42 10.70 -3.87 -23.05
C LEU A 42 11.76 -4.98 -22.99
N GLY A 43 11.37 -6.22 -22.68
CA GLY A 43 12.24 -7.39 -22.73
C GLY A 43 13.01 -7.68 -21.45
N ALA A 44 12.66 -7.06 -20.32
CA ALA A 44 13.24 -7.35 -19.02
C ALA A 44 13.11 -8.85 -18.67
N LYS A 45 14.13 -9.38 -17.99
CA LYS A 45 14.18 -10.78 -17.56
C LYS A 45 14.45 -10.82 -16.08
N PHE A 46 13.73 -11.70 -15.39
CA PHE A 46 13.86 -11.86 -13.95
C PHE A 46 14.41 -13.24 -13.60
N TYR A 47 15.21 -13.29 -12.55
CA TYR A 47 15.95 -14.46 -12.11
C TYR A 47 15.79 -14.69 -10.61
N ASP A 48 15.66 -15.96 -10.22
CA ASP A 48 15.69 -16.36 -8.82
C ASP A 48 17.07 -16.12 -8.19
N PHE A 49 17.18 -16.29 -6.87
CA PHE A 49 18.43 -16.06 -6.17
C PHE A 49 19.59 -16.99 -6.60
N ARG A 50 19.31 -18.06 -7.37
CA ARG A 50 20.30 -18.99 -7.94
C ARG A 50 20.68 -18.63 -9.38
N GLY A 51 20.10 -17.58 -9.95
CA GLY A 51 20.32 -17.15 -11.34
C GLY A 51 19.46 -17.92 -12.36
N LYS A 52 18.42 -18.63 -11.92
CA LYS A 52 17.50 -19.30 -12.84
C LYS A 52 16.43 -18.30 -13.29
N ARG A 53 16.31 -18.10 -14.61
CA ARG A 53 15.22 -17.29 -15.19
C ARG A 53 13.86 -17.88 -14.83
N ASP A 54 12.96 -17.04 -14.36
CA ASP A 54 11.59 -17.43 -14.02
C ASP A 54 10.62 -16.24 -14.16
N ASN A 55 9.32 -16.46 -13.96
CA ASN A 55 8.35 -15.39 -13.90
C ASN A 55 8.50 -14.59 -12.59
N ALA A 56 8.51 -13.25 -12.66
CA ALA A 56 8.70 -12.39 -11.49
C ALA A 56 7.70 -12.65 -10.36
N TYR A 57 6.43 -12.96 -10.68
CA TYR A 57 5.43 -13.32 -9.67
C TYR A 57 5.77 -14.61 -8.94
N ASP A 58 6.31 -15.61 -9.65
CA ASP A 58 6.71 -16.88 -9.05
C ASP A 58 7.94 -16.69 -8.15
N ILE A 59 8.88 -15.83 -8.56
CA ILE A 59 10.06 -15.48 -7.75
C ILE A 59 9.64 -14.75 -6.47
N LEU A 60 8.78 -13.73 -6.57
CA LEU A 60 8.24 -13.00 -5.43
C LEU A 60 7.43 -13.93 -4.49
N LYS A 61 6.64 -14.84 -5.05
CA LYS A 61 5.90 -15.85 -4.27
C LYS A 61 6.84 -16.79 -3.52
N GLN A 62 7.94 -17.23 -4.14
CA GLN A 62 8.98 -18.01 -3.48
C GLN A 62 9.66 -17.23 -2.34
N ALA A 63 9.76 -15.91 -2.47
CA ALA A 63 10.24 -15.01 -1.40
C ALA A 63 9.21 -14.73 -0.29
N GLY A 64 7.95 -15.18 -0.45
CA GLY A 64 6.90 -15.13 0.58
C GLY A 64 5.69 -14.25 0.26
N VAL A 65 5.71 -13.54 -0.89
CA VAL A 65 4.60 -12.69 -1.34
C VAL A 65 3.33 -13.55 -1.52
N ASN A 66 2.21 -13.05 -0.98
CA ASN A 66 0.89 -13.66 -1.15
C ASN A 66 -0.17 -12.70 -1.69
N TYR A 67 0.20 -11.44 -1.90
CA TYR A 67 -0.66 -10.35 -2.35
C TYR A 67 0.06 -9.50 -3.38
N ALA A 68 -0.59 -9.16 -4.48
CA ALA A 68 -0.12 -8.14 -5.40
C ALA A 68 -1.00 -6.91 -5.28
N ARG A 69 -0.39 -5.73 -5.21
CA ARG A 69 -1.04 -4.42 -5.35
C ARG A 69 -0.83 -3.92 -6.76
N LEU A 70 -1.89 -3.38 -7.36
CA LEU A 70 -1.84 -2.74 -8.68
C LEU A 70 -2.47 -1.36 -8.58
N ARG A 71 -1.72 -0.30 -8.90
CA ARG A 71 -2.31 1.01 -9.14
C ARG A 71 -3.16 0.98 -10.41
N ILE A 72 -4.22 1.78 -10.43
CA ILE A 72 -5.01 2.03 -11.61
C ILE A 72 -5.23 3.54 -11.79
N TRP A 73 -4.90 4.00 -12.99
CA TRP A 73 -5.17 5.35 -13.50
C TRP A 73 -6.38 5.33 -14.43
N ASN A 74 -7.06 6.47 -14.53
CA ASN A 74 -8.28 6.62 -15.30
C ASN A 74 -8.04 6.56 -16.81
N ASP A 75 -7.25 7.50 -17.33
CA ASP A 75 -6.87 7.58 -18.74
C ASP A 75 -5.41 8.05 -18.91
N PRO A 76 -4.43 7.22 -18.52
CA PRO A 76 -3.02 7.59 -18.58
C PRO A 76 -2.48 7.62 -20.00
N THR A 77 -1.81 8.72 -20.36
CA THR A 77 -1.18 8.93 -21.67
C THR A 77 -0.13 7.88 -22.01
N SER A 78 0.58 7.35 -21.00
CA SER A 78 1.54 6.24 -21.16
C SER A 78 0.93 4.94 -21.70
N GLY A 79 -0.39 4.75 -21.57
CA GLY A 79 -1.05 3.49 -21.92
C GLY A 79 -0.88 2.35 -20.89
N TYR A 80 -0.17 2.59 -19.78
CA TYR A 80 0.05 1.62 -18.69
C TYR A 80 -0.75 1.98 -17.43
N SER A 81 -0.99 1.00 -16.56
CA SER A 81 -1.83 1.14 -15.36
C SER A 81 -3.29 1.56 -15.63
N ASN A 82 -3.76 1.53 -16.88
CA ASN A 82 -5.17 1.70 -17.20
C ASN A 82 -5.96 0.41 -16.94
N LYS A 83 -7.29 0.49 -17.05
CA LYS A 83 -8.19 -0.66 -16.84
C LYS A 83 -7.82 -1.89 -17.68
N ALA A 84 -7.45 -1.73 -18.94
CA ALA A 84 -7.12 -2.85 -19.82
C ALA A 84 -5.86 -3.60 -19.31
N GLN A 85 -4.81 -2.85 -19.00
CA GLN A 85 -3.56 -3.37 -18.44
C GLN A 85 -3.78 -4.04 -17.08
N VAL A 86 -4.56 -3.41 -16.20
CA VAL A 86 -4.89 -4.00 -14.88
C VAL A 86 -5.67 -5.30 -15.02
N LEU A 87 -6.61 -5.40 -15.96
CA LEU A 87 -7.35 -6.64 -16.22
C LEU A 87 -6.42 -7.76 -16.70
N GLU A 88 -5.50 -7.47 -17.62
CA GLU A 88 -4.54 -8.45 -18.11
C GLU A 88 -3.60 -8.91 -16.99
N GLN A 89 -3.01 -7.96 -16.28
CA GLN A 89 -2.08 -8.24 -15.19
C GLN A 89 -2.74 -9.01 -14.04
N ALA A 90 -4.00 -8.69 -13.72
CA ALA A 90 -4.78 -9.42 -12.71
C ALA A 90 -4.96 -10.91 -13.07
N ARG A 91 -5.09 -11.27 -14.36
CA ARG A 91 -5.14 -12.68 -14.78
C ARG A 91 -3.82 -13.37 -14.49
N ALA A 92 -2.71 -12.74 -14.83
CA ALA A 92 -1.37 -13.27 -14.56
C ALA A 92 -1.20 -13.51 -13.05
N ILE A 93 -1.47 -12.51 -12.21
CA ILE A 93 -1.36 -12.59 -10.75
C ILE A 93 -2.23 -13.71 -10.17
N LYS A 94 -3.52 -13.75 -10.51
CA LYS A 94 -4.45 -14.75 -9.98
C LYS A 94 -4.12 -16.17 -10.46
N SER A 95 -3.58 -16.33 -11.67
CA SER A 95 -3.11 -17.64 -12.17
C SER A 95 -1.97 -18.21 -11.32
N LYS A 96 -1.18 -17.35 -10.65
CA LYS A 96 -0.14 -17.75 -9.70
C LYS A 96 -0.66 -17.97 -8.28
N GLY A 97 -1.97 -17.79 -8.06
CA GLY A 97 -2.61 -17.95 -6.75
C GLY A 97 -2.30 -16.83 -5.76
N LEU A 98 -1.84 -15.67 -6.24
CA LEU A 98 -1.67 -14.47 -5.43
C LEU A 98 -3.01 -13.76 -5.24
N LYS A 99 -3.21 -13.12 -4.08
CA LYS A 99 -4.34 -12.21 -3.86
C LYS A 99 -4.11 -10.88 -4.57
N LEU A 100 -5.17 -10.10 -4.74
CA LEU A 100 -5.16 -8.87 -5.54
C LEU A 100 -5.76 -7.68 -4.79
N LEU A 101 -4.98 -6.61 -4.67
CA LEU A 101 -5.37 -5.29 -4.19
C LEU A 101 -5.35 -4.33 -5.39
N ILE A 102 -6.47 -3.70 -5.71
CA ILE A 102 -6.52 -2.64 -6.73
C ILE A 102 -6.52 -1.29 -6.03
N ASP A 103 -5.56 -0.45 -6.38
CA ASP A 103 -5.39 0.89 -5.85
C ASP A 103 -5.85 1.94 -6.87
N PHE A 104 -7.02 2.51 -6.61
CA PHE A 104 -7.57 3.57 -7.45
C PHE A 104 -6.97 4.90 -7.05
N HIS A 105 -6.15 5.46 -7.94
CA HIS A 105 -5.63 6.82 -7.78
C HIS A 105 -6.72 7.87 -8.02
N TYR A 106 -7.73 7.55 -8.84
CA TYR A 106 -8.71 8.52 -9.35
C TYR A 106 -8.05 9.74 -10.00
N SER A 107 -7.05 9.48 -10.83
CA SER A 107 -6.31 10.45 -11.61
C SER A 107 -5.81 9.77 -12.89
N ASP A 108 -5.44 10.57 -13.89
CA ASP A 108 -4.81 10.07 -15.12
C ASP A 108 -3.30 9.80 -14.95
N THR A 109 -2.73 10.21 -13.81
CA THR A 109 -1.31 10.05 -13.48
C THR A 109 -1.13 9.81 -11.96
N TRP A 110 0.10 9.95 -11.47
CA TRP A 110 0.45 9.86 -10.06
C TRP A 110 -0.49 10.69 -9.17
N ALA A 111 -0.93 10.05 -8.09
CA ALA A 111 -1.68 10.69 -7.01
C ALA A 111 -0.90 10.49 -5.72
N ASP A 112 -0.57 11.59 -5.06
CA ASP A 112 0.28 11.68 -3.87
C ASP A 112 -0.16 12.89 -3.01
N PRO A 113 0.44 13.16 -1.84
CA PRO A 113 0.01 14.28 -0.98
C PRO A 113 0.11 15.66 -1.64
N GLY A 114 0.93 15.82 -2.68
CA GLY A 114 1.09 17.06 -3.45
C GLY A 114 0.29 17.09 -4.75
N LYS A 115 -0.26 15.96 -5.21
CA LYS A 115 -0.96 15.82 -6.50
C LYS A 115 -2.19 14.94 -6.35
N GLN A 116 -3.38 15.49 -6.58
CA GLN A 116 -4.63 14.72 -6.63
C GLN A 116 -5.51 15.23 -7.77
N PHE A 117 -4.93 15.31 -8.97
CA PHE A 117 -5.60 15.89 -10.13
C PHE A 117 -6.83 15.10 -10.53
N THR A 118 -7.95 15.81 -10.71
CA THR A 118 -9.16 15.24 -11.29
C THR A 118 -8.85 14.75 -12.72
N PRO A 119 -9.25 13.52 -13.11
CA PRO A 119 -9.10 13.03 -14.47
C PRO A 119 -9.70 14.01 -15.49
N ALA A 120 -9.10 14.14 -16.67
CA ALA A 120 -9.53 15.06 -17.71
C ALA A 120 -11.00 14.83 -18.10
N ALA A 121 -11.44 13.56 -18.15
CA ALA A 121 -12.83 13.20 -18.45
C ALA A 121 -13.85 13.69 -17.41
N TRP A 122 -13.39 14.09 -16.22
CA TRP A 122 -14.22 14.55 -15.09
C TRP A 122 -14.01 16.03 -14.76
N GLU A 123 -13.24 16.75 -15.59
CA GLU A 123 -12.96 18.17 -15.37
C GLU A 123 -14.26 19.00 -15.37
N GLY A 124 -14.37 19.93 -14.41
CA GLY A 124 -15.55 20.77 -14.23
C GLY A 124 -16.77 20.08 -13.62
N HIS A 125 -16.72 18.78 -13.31
CA HIS A 125 -17.78 18.10 -12.59
C HIS A 125 -17.87 18.58 -11.14
N ASP A 126 -19.09 18.84 -10.66
CA ASP A 126 -19.34 19.15 -9.26
C ASP A 126 -19.28 17.90 -8.36
N LEU A 127 -19.41 18.09 -7.04
CA LEU A 127 -19.34 16.98 -6.08
C LEU A 127 -20.41 15.91 -6.34
N ALA A 128 -21.63 16.30 -6.71
CA ALA A 128 -22.71 15.33 -6.97
C ALA A 128 -22.36 14.45 -8.17
N ARG A 129 -21.79 15.07 -9.21
CA ARG A 129 -21.35 14.36 -10.40
C ARG A 129 -20.11 13.51 -10.15
N LEU A 130 -19.08 14.02 -9.48
CA LEU A 130 -17.87 13.26 -9.14
C LEU A 130 -18.15 12.05 -8.26
N ARG A 131 -19.12 12.13 -7.34
CA ARG A 131 -19.58 10.95 -6.58
C ARG A 131 -20.11 9.86 -7.51
N LYS A 132 -20.85 10.23 -8.55
CA LYS A 132 -21.34 9.27 -9.55
C LYS A 132 -20.18 8.72 -10.39
N ASP A 133 -19.24 9.56 -10.80
CA ASP A 133 -18.10 9.12 -11.62
C ASP A 133 -17.18 8.16 -10.84
N VAL A 134 -16.88 8.46 -9.57
CA VAL A 134 -16.14 7.55 -8.68
C VAL A 134 -16.87 6.22 -8.52
N TYR A 135 -18.19 6.25 -8.27
CA TYR A 135 -18.98 5.03 -8.14
C TYR A 135 -18.93 4.19 -9.42
N ASP A 136 -19.25 4.80 -10.56
CA ASP A 136 -19.36 4.11 -11.84
C ASP A 136 -18.03 3.51 -12.27
N TYR A 137 -16.94 4.27 -12.14
CA TYR A 137 -15.60 3.82 -12.51
C TYR A 137 -15.14 2.65 -11.64
N THR A 138 -15.28 2.77 -10.32
CA THR A 138 -14.93 1.71 -9.36
C THR A 138 -15.74 0.44 -9.63
N TYR A 139 -17.05 0.60 -9.86
CA TYR A 139 -17.96 -0.52 -10.13
C TYR A 139 -17.61 -1.20 -11.44
N ASP A 140 -17.35 -0.45 -12.51
CA ASP A 140 -17.00 -0.99 -13.82
C ASP A 140 -15.67 -1.78 -13.79
N VAL A 141 -14.62 -1.22 -13.16
CA VAL A 141 -13.34 -1.92 -13.01
C VAL A 141 -13.52 -3.19 -12.16
N CYS A 142 -14.15 -3.08 -10.98
CA CYS A 142 -14.36 -4.23 -10.10
C CYS A 142 -15.21 -5.33 -10.76
N THR A 143 -16.31 -4.97 -11.42
CA THR A 143 -17.18 -5.95 -12.09
C THR A 143 -16.51 -6.55 -13.32
N SER A 144 -15.64 -5.82 -14.01
CA SER A 144 -14.83 -6.36 -15.09
C SER A 144 -13.84 -7.41 -14.59
N LEU A 145 -13.13 -7.13 -13.49
CA LEU A 145 -12.26 -8.11 -12.81
C LEU A 145 -13.05 -9.33 -12.33
N LYS A 146 -14.22 -9.13 -11.73
CA LYS A 146 -15.10 -10.22 -11.27
C LYS A 146 -15.58 -11.09 -12.43
N ARG A 147 -16.03 -10.49 -13.54
CA ARG A 147 -16.52 -11.18 -14.74
C ARG A 147 -15.45 -12.09 -15.35
N GLN A 148 -14.17 -11.71 -15.26
CA GLN A 148 -13.06 -12.54 -15.73
C GLN A 148 -12.52 -13.53 -14.70
N GLY A 149 -13.15 -13.66 -13.53
CA GLY A 149 -12.72 -14.60 -12.48
C GLY A 149 -11.55 -14.10 -11.62
N THR A 150 -11.19 -12.82 -11.71
CA THR A 150 -10.09 -12.21 -10.95
C THR A 150 -10.60 -11.19 -9.93
N THR A 151 -11.74 -11.46 -9.29
CA THR A 151 -12.35 -10.56 -8.28
C THR A 151 -11.28 -10.06 -7.30
N PRO A 152 -11.17 -8.73 -7.08
CA PRO A 152 -10.20 -8.18 -6.15
C PRO A 152 -10.51 -8.65 -4.73
N ASP A 153 -9.47 -9.04 -3.99
CA ASP A 153 -9.57 -9.40 -2.58
C ASP A 153 -9.74 -8.12 -1.74
N SER A 154 -9.08 -7.03 -2.17
CA SER A 154 -9.19 -5.69 -1.61
C SER A 154 -9.18 -4.62 -2.70
N VAL A 155 -9.74 -3.46 -2.38
CA VAL A 155 -9.70 -2.23 -3.18
C VAL A 155 -9.25 -1.10 -2.26
N GLN A 156 -8.38 -0.22 -2.74
CA GLN A 156 -8.01 1.04 -2.09
C GLN A 156 -8.67 2.20 -2.85
N VAL A 157 -9.36 3.06 -2.09
CA VAL A 157 -10.12 4.20 -2.62
C VAL A 157 -9.30 5.46 -2.36
N GLY A 158 -8.53 5.87 -3.37
CA GLY A 158 -7.59 6.98 -3.30
C GLY A 158 -6.20 6.52 -2.84
N ASN A 159 -5.16 7.12 -3.42
CA ASN A 159 -3.77 6.90 -3.02
C ASN A 159 -3.22 8.12 -2.28
N GLU A 160 -2.67 7.91 -1.08
CA GLU A 160 -2.04 8.95 -0.24
C GLU A 160 -2.86 10.25 -0.17
N ILE A 161 -4.14 10.12 0.13
CA ILE A 161 -5.13 11.21 0.06
C ILE A 161 -5.08 12.13 1.28
N ASN A 162 -3.88 12.39 1.81
CA ASN A 162 -3.63 13.11 3.06
C ASN A 162 -4.43 14.41 3.13
N VAL A 163 -4.58 15.13 2.02
CA VAL A 163 -5.30 16.41 1.91
C VAL A 163 -6.52 16.33 0.98
N GLY A 164 -7.06 15.12 0.78
CA GLY A 164 -8.23 14.85 -0.05
C GLY A 164 -7.89 14.17 -1.37
N MET A 165 -8.86 14.11 -2.28
CA MET A 165 -8.73 13.52 -3.63
C MET A 165 -9.54 14.33 -4.65
N LEU A 166 -9.31 14.16 -5.95
CA LEU A 166 -10.10 14.84 -7.00
C LEU A 166 -10.20 16.36 -6.79
N TRP A 167 -9.04 17.02 -6.74
CA TRP A 167 -8.96 18.45 -6.49
C TRP A 167 -9.53 19.27 -7.67
N PRO A 168 -10.16 20.42 -7.41
CA PRO A 168 -10.32 21.05 -6.08
C PRO A 168 -11.53 20.54 -5.27
N VAL A 169 -12.43 19.76 -5.87
CA VAL A 169 -13.74 19.44 -5.27
C VAL A 169 -13.62 18.60 -4.00
N GLY A 170 -12.74 17.59 -4.01
CA GLY A 170 -12.49 16.76 -2.84
C GLY A 170 -11.27 17.19 -2.01
N TYR A 171 -10.71 18.39 -2.24
CA TYR A 171 -9.66 18.96 -1.40
C TYR A 171 -10.22 19.31 -0.02
N ILE A 172 -9.49 18.94 1.05
CA ILE A 172 -9.92 19.26 2.42
C ILE A 172 -9.52 20.71 2.74
N SER A 173 -10.44 21.64 2.53
CA SER A 173 -10.28 23.05 2.89
C SER A 173 -10.95 23.34 4.23
N ASN A 174 -10.28 24.11 5.11
CA ASN A 174 -10.81 24.49 6.43
C ASN A 174 -11.30 23.31 7.28
N SER A 175 -10.66 22.15 7.16
CA SER A 175 -11.08 20.90 7.82
C SER A 175 -12.50 20.46 7.47
N ASP A 176 -13.02 20.83 6.29
CA ASP A 176 -14.26 20.25 5.76
C ASP A 176 -13.97 18.91 5.09
N PHE A 177 -14.27 17.83 5.81
CA PHE A 177 -14.13 16.45 5.33
C PHE A 177 -15.38 15.94 4.60
N GLY A 178 -16.44 16.74 4.48
CA GLY A 178 -17.70 16.35 3.85
C GLY A 178 -17.55 15.91 2.40
N PRO A 179 -16.90 16.69 1.52
CA PRO A 179 -16.69 16.32 0.12
C PRO A 179 -15.88 15.03 -0.05
N VAL A 180 -14.70 14.93 0.57
CA VAL A 180 -13.84 13.73 0.47
C VAL A 180 -14.56 12.49 1.01
N SER A 181 -15.30 12.59 2.12
CA SER A 181 -16.03 11.46 2.71
C SER A 181 -17.15 10.95 1.81
N GLN A 182 -17.79 11.85 1.05
CA GLN A 182 -18.80 11.45 0.06
C GLN A 182 -18.18 10.72 -1.14
N LEU A 183 -16.98 11.12 -1.58
CA LEU A 183 -16.23 10.44 -2.64
C LEU A 183 -15.74 9.06 -2.17
N LEU A 184 -15.17 8.98 -0.96
CA LEU A 184 -14.78 7.73 -0.32
C LEU A 184 -15.96 6.75 -0.21
N ASN A 185 -17.12 7.25 0.21
CA ASN A 185 -18.34 6.46 0.31
C ASN A 185 -18.83 5.95 -1.04
N ALA A 186 -18.68 6.73 -2.12
CA ALA A 186 -19.01 6.28 -3.47
C ALA A 186 -18.13 5.09 -3.91
N GLY A 187 -16.82 5.17 -3.69
CA GLY A 187 -15.89 4.06 -3.96
C GLY A 187 -16.16 2.83 -3.09
N TYR A 188 -16.46 3.04 -1.80
CA TYR A 188 -16.87 1.98 -0.89
C TYR A 188 -18.12 1.27 -1.39
N ASP A 189 -19.19 2.01 -1.68
CA ASP A 189 -20.48 1.46 -2.09
C ASP A 189 -20.40 0.74 -3.44
N ALA A 190 -19.64 1.27 -4.39
CA ALA A 190 -19.35 0.60 -5.67
C ALA A 190 -18.62 -0.74 -5.45
N THR A 191 -17.61 -0.75 -4.59
CA THR A 191 -16.89 -1.99 -4.24
C THR A 191 -17.82 -3.02 -3.62
N LYS A 192 -18.67 -2.61 -2.67
CA LYS A 192 -19.63 -3.52 -2.02
C LYS A 192 -20.73 -4.01 -2.96
N ALA A 193 -21.17 -3.18 -3.90
CA ALA A 193 -22.14 -3.56 -4.93
C ALA A 193 -21.55 -4.59 -5.91
N CYS A 194 -20.27 -4.45 -6.28
CA CYS A 194 -19.55 -5.42 -7.10
C CYS A 194 -19.35 -6.75 -6.33
N ASN A 195 -18.79 -6.69 -5.12
CA ASN A 195 -18.56 -7.85 -4.27
C ASN A 195 -18.48 -7.47 -2.78
N ARG A 196 -19.49 -7.89 -2.00
CA ARG A 196 -19.60 -7.55 -0.57
C ARG A 196 -18.40 -8.01 0.29
N SER A 197 -17.69 -9.06 -0.12
CA SER A 197 -16.55 -9.58 0.64
C SER A 197 -15.23 -8.85 0.38
N THR A 198 -15.12 -8.09 -0.72
CA THR A 198 -13.91 -7.31 -1.05
C THR A 198 -13.72 -6.23 -0.01
N LYS A 199 -12.50 -6.15 0.57
CA LYS A 199 -12.18 -5.14 1.60
C LYS A 199 -11.90 -3.79 0.97
N VAL A 200 -12.31 -2.72 1.64
CA VAL A 200 -12.07 -1.34 1.18
C VAL A 200 -11.04 -0.68 2.09
N LEU A 201 -9.95 -0.22 1.50
CA LEU A 201 -8.86 0.50 2.15
C LEU A 201 -9.01 2.01 1.89
N VAL A 202 -8.62 2.80 2.87
CA VAL A 202 -8.36 4.24 2.73
C VAL A 202 -6.91 4.48 3.11
N HIS A 203 -6.17 5.21 2.27
CA HIS A 203 -4.71 5.29 2.33
C HIS A 203 -4.20 6.72 2.54
N THR A 204 -3.35 6.91 3.54
CA THR A 204 -2.59 8.15 3.77
C THR A 204 -1.10 7.87 3.88
N ALA A 205 -0.26 8.77 3.37
CA ALA A 205 1.17 8.79 3.62
C ALA A 205 1.52 9.12 5.08
N LEU A 206 2.82 9.23 5.39
CA LEU A 206 3.36 9.81 6.62
C LEU A 206 3.01 9.04 7.91
N ALA A 207 3.21 7.71 7.90
CA ALA A 207 3.00 6.84 9.08
C ALA A 207 3.85 7.18 10.33
N GLY A 208 4.75 8.16 10.26
CA GLY A 208 5.52 8.67 11.40
C GLY A 208 4.84 9.79 12.19
N ASN A 209 3.75 10.35 11.68
CA ASN A 209 3.09 11.51 12.26
C ASN A 209 1.68 11.15 12.76
N ILE A 210 1.56 10.97 14.08
CA ILE A 210 0.29 10.60 14.71
C ILE A 210 -0.77 11.70 14.58
N ASP A 211 -0.38 12.97 14.67
CA ASP A 211 -1.30 14.10 14.59
C ASP A 211 -1.89 14.23 13.19
N ALA A 212 -1.08 13.98 12.15
CA ALA A 212 -1.56 13.93 10.77
C ALA A 212 -2.55 12.79 10.55
N ALA A 213 -2.27 11.60 11.11
CA ALA A 213 -3.20 10.48 11.06
C ALA A 213 -4.51 10.81 11.80
N HIS A 214 -4.44 11.38 13.00
CA HIS A 214 -5.62 11.80 13.77
C HIS A 214 -6.45 12.80 12.99
N TRP A 215 -5.83 13.88 12.51
CA TRP A 215 -6.54 14.93 11.78
C TRP A 215 -7.33 14.37 10.61
N PHE A 216 -6.71 13.51 9.79
CA PHE A 216 -7.39 12.94 8.63
C PHE A 216 -8.46 11.91 9.01
N TYR A 217 -8.11 10.90 9.80
CA TYR A 217 -9.01 9.79 10.10
C TYR A 217 -10.13 10.17 11.06
N ASP A 218 -9.91 11.10 11.99
CA ASP A 218 -11.00 11.69 12.80
C ASP A 218 -11.95 12.48 11.91
N GLY A 219 -11.40 13.29 11.01
CA GLY A 219 -12.17 14.10 10.07
C GLY A 219 -13.12 13.28 9.21
N ILE A 220 -12.61 12.24 8.53
CA ILE A 220 -13.46 11.37 7.72
C ILE A 220 -14.41 10.52 8.57
N THR A 221 -14.03 10.14 9.80
CA THR A 221 -14.93 9.43 10.73
C THR A 221 -16.12 10.32 11.09
N ALA A 222 -15.86 11.56 11.49
CA ALA A 222 -16.89 12.53 11.87
C ALA A 222 -17.82 12.89 10.70
N ALA A 223 -17.27 12.92 9.48
CA ALA A 223 -18.02 13.13 8.24
C ALA A 223 -18.71 11.85 7.69
N GLY A 224 -18.60 10.70 8.38
CA GLY A 224 -19.34 9.48 8.06
C GLY A 224 -18.77 8.67 6.89
N ALA A 225 -17.47 8.76 6.62
CA ALA A 225 -16.80 7.90 5.65
C ALA A 225 -16.81 6.42 6.11
N LYS A 226 -16.88 5.51 5.14
CA LYS A 226 -16.87 4.06 5.34
C LYS A 226 -15.60 3.46 4.75
N TRP A 227 -14.92 2.63 5.53
CA TRP A 227 -13.80 1.80 5.08
C TRP A 227 -13.63 0.61 6.02
N ASP A 228 -12.94 -0.43 5.56
CA ASP A 228 -12.73 -1.66 6.32
C ASP A 228 -11.31 -1.74 6.91
N ILE A 229 -10.30 -1.20 6.22
CA ILE A 229 -8.87 -1.31 6.59
C ILE A 229 -8.21 0.06 6.44
N THR A 230 -7.50 0.51 7.47
CA THR A 230 -6.69 1.73 7.43
C THR A 230 -5.34 1.39 6.77
N ALA A 231 -4.94 2.14 5.75
CA ALA A 231 -3.68 1.94 5.04
C ALA A 231 -2.74 3.13 5.25
N LEU A 232 -1.45 2.86 5.42
CA LEU A 232 -0.43 3.88 5.64
C LEU A 232 0.81 3.64 4.76
N SER A 233 1.47 4.69 4.26
CA SER A 233 2.83 4.59 3.72
C SER A 233 3.87 4.80 4.80
N TYR A 234 4.90 3.95 4.82
CA TYR A 234 6.07 4.10 5.69
C TYR A 234 7.37 3.96 4.89
N TYR A 235 8.04 5.08 4.70
CA TYR A 235 9.40 5.15 4.17
C TYR A 235 10.26 5.78 5.26
N CYS A 236 11.16 5.02 5.87
CA CYS A 236 11.93 5.49 7.04
C CYS A 236 12.75 6.76 6.76
N MET A 237 13.07 7.03 5.49
CA MET A 237 13.78 8.22 5.02
C MET A 237 13.02 9.52 5.30
N TRP A 238 11.69 9.45 5.40
CA TRP A 238 10.81 10.61 5.56
C TRP A 238 9.80 10.46 6.69
N HIS A 239 9.42 9.23 7.04
CA HIS A 239 8.27 8.94 7.91
C HIS A 239 8.69 8.52 9.32
N GLY A 240 9.84 9.00 9.80
CA GLY A 240 10.29 8.80 11.18
C GLY A 240 10.74 7.37 11.51
N SER A 241 10.98 7.12 12.79
CA SER A 241 11.55 5.86 13.29
C SER A 241 10.52 4.72 13.33
N LEU A 242 11.00 3.48 13.45
CA LEU A 242 10.16 2.32 13.70
C LEU A 242 9.35 2.44 15.01
N ALA A 243 9.86 3.16 16.02
CA ALA A 243 9.10 3.46 17.24
C ALA A 243 7.89 4.37 16.94
N ASN A 244 8.05 5.35 16.05
CA ASN A 244 6.93 6.16 15.56
C ASN A 244 5.92 5.29 14.82
N LEU A 245 6.38 4.43 13.92
CA LEU A 245 5.53 3.50 13.17
C LEU A 245 4.69 2.60 14.10
N SER A 246 5.33 1.95 15.08
CA SER A 246 4.64 1.11 16.07
C SER A 246 3.56 1.87 16.84
N THR A 247 3.89 3.09 17.26
CA THR A 247 2.98 3.98 17.99
C THR A 247 1.76 4.33 17.15
N VAL A 248 1.98 4.77 15.91
CA VAL A 248 0.90 5.16 15.00
C VAL A 248 0.01 3.96 14.65
N ILE A 249 0.58 2.80 14.30
CA ILE A 249 -0.21 1.59 13.99
C ILE A 249 -1.08 1.19 15.19
N THR A 250 -0.50 1.15 16.40
CA THR A 250 -1.21 0.74 17.61
C THR A 250 -2.36 1.70 17.91
N ASP A 251 -2.10 3.01 17.80
CA ASP A 251 -3.08 4.04 18.07
C ASP A 251 -4.23 4.04 17.05
N VAL A 252 -3.95 4.14 15.74
CA VAL A 252 -5.03 4.24 14.74
C VAL A 252 -5.89 2.98 14.71
N ARG A 253 -5.29 1.80 14.97
CA ARG A 253 -6.05 0.56 15.12
C ARG A 253 -7.00 0.63 16.33
N GLY A 254 -6.50 1.09 17.47
CA GLY A 254 -7.29 1.21 18.70
C GLY A 254 -8.38 2.28 18.59
N ARG A 255 -8.04 3.43 18.02
CA ARG A 255 -8.90 4.61 17.88
C ARG A 255 -10.05 4.39 16.90
N TYR A 256 -9.77 3.81 15.73
CA TYR A 256 -10.78 3.62 14.68
C TYR A 256 -11.39 2.22 14.65
N GLY A 257 -10.86 1.28 15.45
CA GLY A 257 -11.38 -0.09 15.55
C GLY A 257 -11.25 -0.88 14.24
N LYS A 258 -10.28 -0.53 13.40
CA LYS A 258 -10.08 -1.11 12.06
C LYS A 258 -8.68 -1.72 11.94
N PRO A 259 -8.51 -2.86 11.24
CA PRO A 259 -7.19 -3.38 10.90
C PRO A 259 -6.36 -2.34 10.15
N VAL A 260 -5.04 -2.43 10.30
CA VAL A 260 -4.08 -1.53 9.66
C VAL A 260 -3.20 -2.32 8.69
N VAL A 261 -2.84 -1.74 7.55
CA VAL A 261 -1.78 -2.24 6.68
C VAL A 261 -0.77 -1.14 6.39
N ILE A 262 0.48 -1.52 6.18
CA ILE A 262 1.45 -0.65 5.50
C ILE A 262 1.32 -0.92 4.01
N ALA A 263 0.73 0.02 3.28
CA ALA A 263 0.44 -0.14 1.85
C ALA A 263 1.66 0.15 0.97
N GLU A 264 2.62 0.91 1.48
CA GLU A 264 3.87 1.21 0.80
C GLU A 264 5.05 1.30 1.76
N THR A 265 6.14 0.63 1.38
CA THR A 265 7.48 0.78 1.98
C THR A 265 8.52 0.29 0.98
N ALA A 266 9.75 0.78 1.07
CA ALA A 266 10.89 0.29 0.30
C ALA A 266 12.20 0.75 0.95
N TYR A 267 13.31 0.16 0.52
CA TYR A 267 14.64 0.55 0.97
C TYR A 267 15.69 0.32 -0.12
N PRO A 268 16.72 1.18 -0.26
CA PRO A 268 17.71 1.00 -1.31
C PRO A 268 18.64 -0.20 -1.03
N TYR A 269 18.93 -0.98 -2.07
CA TYR A 269 19.94 -2.06 -2.00
C TYR A 269 21.34 -1.61 -2.43
N THR A 270 21.47 -0.38 -2.95
CA THR A 270 22.71 0.22 -3.46
C THR A 270 22.55 1.74 -3.55
N THR A 271 23.66 2.46 -3.69
CA THR A 271 23.69 3.89 -4.04
C THR A 271 24.06 4.13 -5.51
N GLU A 272 24.29 3.06 -6.27
CA GLU A 272 24.55 3.15 -7.70
C GLU A 272 23.30 3.62 -8.46
N ASN A 273 23.53 4.22 -9.64
CA ASN A 273 22.49 4.68 -10.55
C ASN A 273 22.66 3.94 -11.86
N PHE A 274 21.65 3.18 -12.28
CA PHE A 274 21.75 2.31 -13.46
C PHE A 274 21.08 2.86 -14.72
N ASP A 275 20.53 4.08 -14.67
CA ASP A 275 20.08 4.82 -15.87
C ASP A 275 20.51 6.31 -15.84
N HIS A 276 19.89 7.16 -16.66
CA HIS A 276 20.22 8.58 -16.77
C HIS A 276 19.48 9.50 -15.78
N LEU A 277 18.49 9.00 -15.04
CA LEU A 277 17.74 9.77 -14.05
C LEU A 277 18.29 9.48 -12.64
N GLU A 278 18.56 10.52 -11.87
CA GLU A 278 19.10 10.37 -10.51
C GLU A 278 18.06 9.72 -9.58
N ASN A 279 18.46 8.66 -8.87
CA ASN A 279 17.67 8.00 -7.84
C ASN A 279 17.24 8.96 -6.71
N ILE A 280 16.01 8.79 -6.22
CA ILE A 280 15.45 9.62 -5.12
C ILE A 280 16.26 9.46 -3.83
N ILE A 281 16.80 8.27 -3.56
CA ILE A 281 17.61 7.98 -2.38
C ILE A 281 19.07 7.77 -2.75
N LEU A 282 19.90 8.74 -2.36
CA LEU A 282 21.34 8.75 -2.63
C LEU A 282 22.20 8.38 -1.41
N SER A 283 21.58 8.33 -0.23
CA SER A 283 22.31 8.11 1.03
C SER A 283 22.81 6.66 1.13
N PRO A 284 24.08 6.43 1.52
CA PRO A 284 24.62 5.08 1.75
C PRO A 284 24.08 4.43 3.01
N ALA A 285 23.38 5.16 3.88
CA ALA A 285 22.70 4.61 5.06
C ALA A 285 21.50 5.49 5.42
N PRO A 286 20.39 5.41 4.67
CA PRO A 286 19.32 6.41 4.75
C PRO A 286 18.51 6.35 6.06
N CYS A 287 18.55 5.25 6.80
CA CYS A 287 17.80 5.08 8.06
C CYS A 287 18.61 4.28 9.07
N ASP A 288 18.68 4.78 10.31
CA ASP A 288 19.19 4.05 11.49
C ASP A 288 20.59 3.41 11.33
N GLY A 289 21.43 3.98 10.45
CA GLY A 289 22.77 3.45 10.15
C GLY A 289 22.78 2.14 9.38
N ILE A 290 21.61 1.64 8.93
CA ILE A 290 21.51 0.48 8.06
C ILE A 290 22.06 0.87 6.69
N PRO A 291 23.04 0.15 6.12
CA PRO A 291 23.66 0.56 4.86
C PRO A 291 22.79 0.17 3.66
N ALA A 292 22.77 1.01 2.61
CA ALA A 292 22.17 0.76 1.30
C ALA A 292 22.92 -0.37 0.58
N THR A 293 22.62 -1.60 0.99
CA THR A 293 23.20 -2.86 0.52
C THR A 293 22.08 -3.88 0.45
N ARG A 294 22.23 -4.96 -0.32
CA ARG A 294 21.24 -6.06 -0.34
C ARG A 294 20.91 -6.61 1.06
N LYS A 295 21.90 -6.70 1.96
CA LYS A 295 21.66 -7.13 3.34
C LYS A 295 20.92 -6.05 4.14
N GLY A 296 21.26 -4.78 3.97
CA GLY A 296 20.58 -3.68 4.64
C GLY A 296 19.14 -3.48 4.17
N GLN A 297 18.86 -3.60 2.87
CA GLN A 297 17.50 -3.62 2.35
C GLN A 297 16.66 -4.74 2.98
N ALA A 298 17.21 -5.96 3.04
CA ALA A 298 16.52 -7.08 3.67
C ALA A 298 16.32 -6.88 5.18
N GLN A 299 17.33 -6.34 5.87
CA GLN A 299 17.26 -6.02 7.30
C GLN A 299 16.17 -4.98 7.58
N GLN A 300 16.19 -3.83 6.87
CA GLN A 300 15.21 -2.78 7.11
C GLN A 300 13.78 -3.24 6.77
N PHE A 301 13.60 -4.03 5.71
CA PHE A 301 12.29 -4.56 5.38
C PHE A 301 11.80 -5.59 6.41
N ALA A 302 12.69 -6.40 6.99
CA ALA A 302 12.37 -7.27 8.11
C ALA A 302 11.96 -6.45 9.35
N ASP A 303 12.72 -5.40 9.69
CA ASP A 303 12.43 -4.54 10.84
C ASP A 303 11.07 -3.82 10.71
N VAL A 304 10.69 -3.38 9.50
CA VAL A 304 9.35 -2.84 9.23
C VAL A 304 8.27 -3.90 9.44
N GLN A 305 8.46 -5.11 8.90
CA GLN A 305 7.51 -6.22 9.06
C GLN A 305 7.35 -6.62 10.52
N ASP A 306 8.45 -6.74 11.26
CA ASP A 306 8.46 -7.06 12.69
C ASP A 306 7.77 -6.00 13.52
N THR A 307 8.08 -4.73 13.26
CA THR A 307 7.43 -3.59 13.92
C THR A 307 5.93 -3.58 13.65
N ALA A 308 5.53 -3.71 12.39
CA ALA A 308 4.13 -3.74 11.99
C ALA A 308 3.39 -4.94 12.61
N ARG A 309 4.00 -6.13 12.61
CA ARG A 309 3.44 -7.36 13.20
C ARG A 309 3.29 -7.24 14.72
N ALA A 310 4.29 -6.69 15.41
CA ALA A 310 4.25 -6.47 16.86
C ALA A 310 3.20 -5.42 17.25
N ALA A 311 3.07 -4.36 16.45
CA ALA A 311 1.99 -3.39 16.58
C ALA A 311 0.63 -3.94 16.10
N GLY A 312 0.60 -5.15 15.53
CA GLY A 312 -0.55 -5.94 15.06
C GLY A 312 -1.29 -5.35 13.86
N ALA A 313 -0.52 -4.87 12.89
CA ALA A 313 -0.96 -4.68 11.52
C ALA A 313 -1.31 -6.02 10.85
N LEU A 314 -2.19 -5.97 9.86
CA LEU A 314 -2.64 -7.11 9.06
C LEU A 314 -1.63 -7.49 7.97
N GLY A 315 -0.77 -6.55 7.57
CA GLY A 315 0.13 -6.74 6.44
C GLY A 315 1.04 -5.55 6.11
N VAL A 316 2.00 -5.83 5.24
CA VAL A 316 2.99 -4.88 4.71
C VAL A 316 3.16 -5.16 3.22
N PHE A 317 3.17 -4.09 2.43
CA PHE A 317 3.36 -4.11 0.98
C PHE A 317 4.66 -3.39 0.62
N TYR A 318 5.56 -4.08 -0.07
CA TYR A 318 6.75 -3.46 -0.65
C TYR A 318 6.34 -2.75 -1.96
N TRP A 319 6.73 -1.50 -2.12
CA TRP A 319 6.38 -0.73 -3.31
C TRP A 319 7.42 -0.92 -4.42
N GLU A 320 6.94 -1.35 -5.59
CA GLU A 320 7.71 -1.52 -6.83
C GLU A 320 8.99 -2.36 -6.69
N PRO A 321 8.91 -3.61 -6.17
CA PRO A 321 10.09 -4.46 -6.02
C PRO A 321 10.68 -4.89 -7.37
N THR A 322 9.95 -4.77 -8.48
CA THR A 322 10.35 -5.20 -9.83
C THR A 322 10.79 -4.05 -10.74
N TRP A 323 10.78 -2.81 -10.25
CA TRP A 323 11.05 -1.64 -11.08
C TRP A 323 12.56 -1.38 -11.21
N THR A 324 13.26 -2.27 -11.93
CA THR A 324 14.69 -2.14 -12.23
C THR A 324 14.92 -1.11 -13.34
N ALA A 325 16.18 -0.69 -13.54
CA ALA A 325 16.57 0.15 -14.66
C ALA A 325 16.37 -0.61 -15.98
N VAL A 326 15.43 -0.13 -16.79
CA VAL A 326 15.12 -0.64 -18.14
C VAL A 326 14.80 0.55 -19.01
N ASP A 327 15.52 0.73 -20.12
CA ASP A 327 15.33 1.86 -21.04
C ASP A 327 13.85 1.97 -21.46
N GLY A 328 13.24 3.14 -21.23
CA GLY A 328 11.83 3.41 -21.55
C GLY A 328 10.81 2.88 -20.54
N ASN A 329 11.25 2.43 -19.34
CA ASN A 329 10.43 2.06 -18.20
C ASN A 329 10.50 3.13 -17.09
N GLY A 330 10.36 4.40 -17.46
CA GLY A 330 10.59 5.52 -16.56
C GLY A 330 9.38 5.98 -15.74
N TRP A 331 9.62 7.01 -14.93
CA TRP A 331 8.68 7.56 -13.96
C TRP A 331 7.66 8.54 -14.57
N ASP A 332 8.07 9.30 -15.58
CA ASP A 332 7.23 10.32 -16.22
C ASP A 332 6.19 9.65 -17.13
N THR A 333 4.92 9.86 -16.82
CA THR A 333 3.81 9.27 -17.57
C THR A 333 3.59 9.94 -18.93
N GLU A 334 4.00 11.20 -19.09
CA GLU A 334 3.84 11.95 -20.33
C GLU A 334 4.97 11.70 -21.32
N ASP A 335 6.13 11.25 -20.83
CA ASP A 335 7.32 10.94 -21.63
C ASP A 335 7.98 9.62 -21.21
N ILE A 336 7.17 8.57 -21.03
CA ILE A 336 7.63 7.29 -20.45
C ILE A 336 8.77 6.63 -21.25
N GLU A 337 8.86 6.91 -22.56
CA GLU A 337 9.89 6.35 -23.44
C GLU A 337 11.27 6.98 -23.20
N ASN A 338 11.33 8.26 -22.82
CA ASN A 338 12.60 8.97 -22.58
C ASN A 338 12.86 9.22 -21.09
N SER A 339 11.87 8.97 -20.24
CA SER A 339 12.01 9.07 -18.80
C SER A 339 12.88 7.96 -18.24
N GLY A 340 13.73 8.30 -17.27
CA GLY A 340 14.43 7.32 -16.44
C GLY A 340 13.62 6.91 -15.21
N ASN A 341 14.19 6.05 -14.39
CA ASN A 341 13.59 5.45 -13.21
C ASN A 341 14.36 5.87 -11.96
N ALA A 342 13.84 6.87 -11.25
CA ALA A 342 14.43 7.37 -10.01
C ALA A 342 14.23 6.43 -8.79
N TRP A 343 13.71 5.22 -9.01
CA TRP A 343 13.39 4.23 -7.98
C TRP A 343 14.20 2.94 -8.09
N GLU A 344 15.04 2.80 -9.13
CA GLU A 344 15.59 1.51 -9.51
C GLU A 344 16.49 0.90 -8.42
N ASN A 345 17.19 1.75 -7.65
CA ASN A 345 18.01 1.29 -6.53
C ASN A 345 17.20 0.80 -5.31
N MET A 346 15.87 0.99 -5.29
CA MET A 346 14.93 0.50 -4.28
C MET A 346 14.19 -0.77 -4.72
N ALA A 347 14.34 -1.21 -5.97
CA ALA A 347 13.87 -2.51 -6.40
C ALA A 347 14.49 -3.63 -5.57
N THR A 348 13.83 -4.79 -5.52
CA THR A 348 14.34 -5.98 -4.83
C THR A 348 15.08 -6.91 -5.78
N PHE A 349 15.04 -6.63 -7.08
CA PHE A 349 15.88 -7.21 -8.10
C PHE A 349 17.02 -6.23 -8.41
N ASP A 350 18.20 -6.75 -8.72
CA ASP A 350 19.32 -5.94 -9.19
C ASP A 350 19.17 -5.55 -10.67
N ASP A 351 20.14 -4.80 -11.20
CA ASP A 351 20.25 -4.37 -12.58
C ASP A 351 20.29 -5.55 -13.59
N ASP A 352 20.79 -6.70 -13.16
CA ASP A 352 20.76 -7.97 -13.93
C ASP A 352 19.40 -8.70 -13.83
N GLY A 353 18.44 -8.16 -13.09
CA GLY A 353 17.11 -8.72 -12.87
C GLY A 353 17.08 -9.91 -11.90
N ARG A 354 18.08 -10.08 -11.04
CA ARG A 354 18.18 -11.15 -10.04
C ARG A 354 17.72 -10.67 -8.67
N ILE A 355 16.79 -11.41 -8.05
CA ILE A 355 16.24 -11.04 -6.75
C ILE A 355 17.32 -11.04 -5.66
N ASN A 356 17.24 -10.07 -4.75
CA ASN A 356 18.02 -9.99 -3.53
C ASN A 356 17.87 -11.31 -2.74
N PRO A 357 18.95 -12.08 -2.52
CA PRO A 357 18.88 -13.39 -1.90
C PRO A 357 18.45 -13.34 -0.42
N TYR A 358 18.55 -12.18 0.23
CA TYR A 358 18.25 -11.99 1.65
C TYR A 358 16.81 -11.52 1.91
N ILE A 359 16.13 -10.94 0.91
CA ILE A 359 14.83 -10.32 1.14
C ILE A 359 13.72 -11.37 1.27
N ARG A 360 12.86 -11.22 2.29
CA ARG A 360 11.75 -12.15 2.55
C ARG A 360 10.51 -11.39 2.98
N TRP A 361 9.36 -11.90 2.57
CA TRP A 361 8.05 -11.53 3.07
C TRP A 361 7.64 -12.52 4.16
N GLU A 362 7.82 -12.11 5.40
CA GLU A 362 7.75 -13.00 6.56
C GLU A 362 6.32 -13.15 7.09
N LYS A 363 6.01 -14.37 7.57
CA LYS A 363 4.66 -14.72 7.99
C LYS A 363 4.19 -13.94 9.21
#